data_AF-A0A9D5A2U9-F1
#
_entry.id   AF-A0A9D5A2U9-F1
#
_cell.length_a   1.000
_cell.length_b   1.000
_cell.length_c   1.000
_cell.angle_alpha   90.00
_cell.angle_beta   90.00
_cell.angle_gamma   90.00
#
_symmetry.space_group_name_H-M   'P 1'
#
loop_
_entity.id
_entity.type
_entity.pdbx_description
1 polymer ?
#
loop_
_entity_poly.entity_id
_entity_poly.type
_entity_poly.pdbx_seq_one_letter_code
_entity_poly.pdbx_strand_id
1 'polypeptide(L)'
;MASSCMDGICTKIPVPYHPIPSGEDYWKYVWPNTPIPEAFSDLLLPYGKTNSLPIRVEELNQYSTLFFPHDLYPGKKIVLGNTQSVAKMVRPFTEPRQGVTDSIWLENKERQSLDDFCNSPTAKGEHKYCVSSLESMIDHVISHFRTSKIKAISSTFDKNEDQYVVEEVKKVGDNAVMCHRLNFEKVVFNCHQVRETTAYVVSLAAPDGSKAKALTVCHHDTRGMNPELLYEALKVSPGTVSVCHFIGNKAAAWVPNYSVDRPCVI
;
A
#
# COMPACT_ATOMS: atom_id res chain seq x y z
N MET A 1 4.51 -35.50 -2.90
CA MET A 1 4.35 -36.73 -3.69
C MET A 1 3.13 -37.45 -3.17
N ALA A 2 2.15 -37.77 -4.03
CA ALA A 2 1.06 -38.67 -3.65
C ALA A 2 1.40 -40.07 -4.16
N SER A 3 1.15 -41.09 -3.33
CA SER A 3 1.35 -42.49 -3.68
C SER A 3 -0.01 -43.18 -3.68
N SER A 4 -0.33 -43.88 -4.77
CA SER A 4 -1.43 -44.84 -4.82
C SER A 4 -0.82 -46.23 -4.82
N CYS A 5 -1.37 -47.12 -4.00
CA CYS A 5 -0.92 -48.51 -3.93
C CYS A 5 -2.14 -49.42 -4.15
N MET A 6 -2.03 -50.29 -5.15
CA MET A 6 -2.89 -51.46 -5.30
C MET A 6 -2.00 -52.71 -5.29
N ASP A 7 -2.45 -53.77 -4.61
CA ASP A 7 -1.80 -55.08 -4.54
C ASP A 7 -0.29 -55.04 -4.20
N GLY A 8 0.08 -54.20 -3.23
CA GLY A 8 1.45 -54.15 -2.71
C GLY A 8 2.48 -53.49 -3.64
N ILE A 9 2.08 -53.02 -4.82
CA ILE A 9 2.94 -52.30 -5.76
C ILE A 9 2.58 -50.80 -5.68
N CYS A 10 3.46 -50.02 -5.06
CA CYS A 10 3.32 -48.57 -5.03
C CYS A 10 4.05 -47.96 -6.23
N THR A 11 3.29 -47.48 -7.20
CA THR A 11 3.85 -46.72 -8.33
C THR A 11 3.86 -45.22 -7.99
N LYS A 12 4.98 -44.55 -8.31
CA LYS A 12 5.04 -43.09 -8.26
C LYS A 12 4.19 -42.56 -9.42
N ILE A 13 2.99 -42.10 -9.12
CA ILE A 13 2.19 -41.35 -10.09
C ILE A 13 2.88 -39.99 -10.27
N PRO A 14 3.28 -39.60 -11.49
CA PRO A 14 3.68 -38.23 -11.76
C PRO A 14 2.48 -37.35 -11.42
N VAL A 15 2.61 -36.52 -10.38
CA VAL A 15 1.67 -35.43 -10.18
C VAL A 15 1.79 -34.57 -11.44
N PRO A 16 0.69 -34.25 -12.15
CA PRO A 16 0.77 -33.34 -13.28
C PRO A 16 1.53 -32.10 -12.84
N TYR A 17 2.66 -31.82 -13.51
CA TYR A 17 3.34 -30.55 -13.34
C TYR A 17 2.41 -29.50 -13.94
N HIS A 18 1.51 -28.97 -13.12
CA HIS A 18 0.87 -27.71 -13.44
C HIS A 18 1.96 -26.66 -13.33
N PRO A 19 2.31 -25.97 -14.43
CA PRO A 19 3.18 -24.81 -14.33
C PRO A 19 2.59 -23.90 -13.26
N ILE A 20 3.40 -23.43 -12.32
CA ILE A 20 2.97 -22.36 -11.42
C ILE A 20 2.54 -21.23 -12.37
N PRO A 21 1.25 -20.85 -12.39
CA PRO A 21 0.79 -19.79 -13.27
C PRO A 21 1.66 -18.56 -12.99
N SER A 22 2.09 -17.87 -14.04
CA SER A 22 2.76 -16.58 -13.83
C SER A 22 1.85 -15.69 -12.98
N GLY A 23 2.41 -14.75 -12.22
CA GLY A 23 1.60 -13.85 -11.40
C GLY A 23 0.48 -13.18 -12.19
N GLU A 24 0.72 -12.91 -13.48
CA GLU A 24 -0.29 -12.40 -14.40
C GLU A 24 -1.41 -13.42 -14.69
N ASP A 25 -1.08 -14.67 -14.95
CA ASP A 25 -2.07 -15.73 -15.16
C ASP A 25 -2.88 -16.00 -13.89
N TYR A 26 -2.24 -15.97 -12.72
CA TYR A 26 -2.95 -16.14 -11.46
C TYR A 26 -3.88 -14.96 -11.18
N TRP A 27 -3.44 -13.73 -11.45
CA TRP A 27 -4.31 -12.56 -11.39
C TRP A 27 -5.53 -12.71 -12.30
N LYS A 28 -5.32 -13.08 -13.57
CA LYS A 28 -6.40 -13.31 -14.55
C LYS A 28 -7.35 -14.42 -14.11
N TYR A 29 -6.82 -15.46 -13.46
CA TYR A 29 -7.65 -16.53 -12.91
C TYR A 29 -8.57 -16.04 -11.79
N VAL A 30 -8.05 -15.22 -10.86
CA VAL A 30 -8.84 -14.71 -9.73
C VAL A 30 -9.77 -13.55 -10.14
N TRP A 31 -9.30 -12.63 -11.00
CA TRP A 31 -10.04 -11.45 -11.46
C TRP A 31 -9.92 -11.26 -12.99
N PRO A 32 -10.65 -12.05 -13.79
CA PRO A 32 -10.48 -12.09 -15.26
C PRO A 32 -10.76 -10.77 -15.98
N ASN A 33 -11.58 -9.90 -15.39
CA ASN A 33 -12.00 -8.62 -15.99
C ASN A 33 -11.40 -7.40 -15.27
N THR A 34 -10.40 -7.60 -14.43
CA THR A 34 -9.76 -6.51 -13.67
C THR A 34 -8.29 -6.38 -14.10
N PRO A 35 -7.83 -5.22 -14.57
CA PRO A 35 -6.42 -5.03 -14.89
C PRO A 35 -5.57 -5.04 -13.62
N ILE A 36 -4.32 -5.48 -13.74
CA ILE A 36 -3.32 -5.35 -12.67
C ILE A 36 -3.02 -3.86 -12.49
N PRO A 37 -3.10 -3.29 -11.27
CA PRO A 37 -2.70 -1.91 -11.03
C PRO A 37 -1.23 -1.68 -11.39
N GLU A 38 -0.93 -0.52 -11.98
CA GLU A 38 0.44 -0.13 -12.34
C GLU A 38 1.39 -0.16 -11.13
N ALA A 39 0.88 0.05 -9.92
CA ALA A 39 1.65 -0.06 -8.68
C ALA A 39 2.29 -1.44 -8.48
N PHE A 40 1.77 -2.50 -9.10
CA PHE A 40 2.27 -3.88 -8.99
C PHE A 40 3.03 -4.35 -10.24
N SER A 41 3.22 -3.51 -11.26
CA SER A 41 3.85 -3.91 -12.52
C SER A 41 5.28 -4.43 -12.34
N ASP A 42 6.01 -3.89 -11.36
CA ASP A 42 7.36 -4.36 -10.99
C ASP A 42 7.40 -5.85 -10.58
N LEU A 43 6.31 -6.42 -10.03
CA LEU A 43 6.24 -7.85 -9.66
C LEU A 43 6.12 -8.77 -10.88
N LEU A 44 5.83 -8.22 -12.06
CA LEU A 44 5.73 -8.96 -13.31
C LEU A 44 7.07 -9.00 -14.07
N LEU A 45 8.08 -8.25 -13.61
CA LEU A 45 9.37 -8.17 -14.27
C LEU A 45 10.26 -9.37 -13.88
N PRO A 46 11.14 -9.82 -14.79
CA PRO A 46 12.16 -10.81 -14.46
C PRO A 46 13.05 -10.34 -13.31
N TYR A 47 13.59 -11.29 -12.54
CA TYR A 47 14.50 -11.00 -11.44
C TYR A 47 15.65 -10.08 -11.86
N GLY A 48 15.88 -9.01 -11.08
CA GLY A 48 16.92 -8.00 -11.34
C GLY A 48 16.52 -6.90 -12.33
N LYS A 49 15.33 -6.94 -12.92
CA LYS A 49 14.77 -5.83 -13.71
C LYS A 49 13.76 -5.05 -12.88
N THR A 50 13.87 -3.73 -12.88
CA THR A 50 12.88 -2.83 -12.28
C THR A 50 12.64 -1.67 -13.25
N ASN A 51 11.39 -1.26 -13.43
CA ASN A 51 11.06 -0.11 -14.30
C ASN A 51 11.05 1.20 -13.51
N SER A 52 11.19 1.14 -12.18
CA SER A 52 10.78 2.24 -11.33
C SER A 52 11.54 2.42 -10.02
N LEU A 53 12.76 1.88 -9.94
CA LEU A 53 13.69 2.18 -8.86
C LEU A 53 14.98 2.87 -9.32
N PRO A 54 15.61 3.68 -8.44
CA PRO A 54 15.07 4.17 -7.17
C PRO A 54 13.78 4.99 -7.35
N ILE A 55 12.88 4.95 -6.36
CA ILE A 55 11.80 5.94 -6.29
C ILE A 55 12.48 7.30 -6.26
N ARG A 56 12.12 8.16 -7.21
CA ARG A 56 12.76 9.46 -7.37
C ARG A 56 12.34 10.39 -6.23
N VAL A 57 13.21 11.32 -5.85
CA VAL A 57 12.98 12.25 -4.73
C VAL A 57 11.69 13.05 -4.95
N GLU A 58 11.37 13.40 -6.20
CA GLU A 58 10.16 14.14 -6.56
C GLU A 58 8.87 13.32 -6.32
N GLU A 59 8.95 11.98 -6.37
CA GLU A 59 7.82 11.10 -6.09
C GLU A 59 7.60 10.91 -4.58
N LEU A 60 8.58 11.24 -3.71
CA LEU A 60 8.48 11.09 -2.24
C LEU A 60 7.41 12.00 -1.62
N ASN A 61 7.13 13.15 -2.23
CA ASN A 61 6.11 14.10 -1.78
C ASN A 61 4.72 13.45 -1.67
N GLN A 62 4.44 12.46 -2.54
CA GLN A 62 3.19 11.71 -2.53
C GLN A 62 3.03 10.85 -1.26
N TYR A 63 4.14 10.34 -0.72
CA TYR A 63 4.17 9.44 0.43
C TYR A 63 4.27 10.20 1.76
N SER A 64 4.82 11.41 1.76
CA SER A 64 5.10 12.21 2.96
C SER A 64 3.96 13.13 3.42
N THR A 65 2.83 13.13 2.72
CA THR A 65 1.73 14.07 2.98
C THR A 65 0.76 13.51 4.02
N LEU A 66 0.92 13.92 5.29
CA LEU A 66 -0.03 13.67 6.39
C LEU A 66 -1.00 14.85 6.54
N PHE A 67 -2.27 14.57 6.85
CA PHE A 67 -3.30 15.60 7.05
C PHE A 67 -4.44 15.10 7.95
N PHE A 68 -5.34 16.00 8.37
CA PHE A 68 -6.49 15.64 9.19
C PHE A 68 -7.69 15.22 8.34
N PRO A 69 -8.57 14.31 8.81
CA PRO A 69 -9.75 13.88 8.05
C PRO A 69 -10.67 15.03 7.62
N HIS A 70 -10.79 16.09 8.44
CA HIS A 70 -11.63 17.25 8.12
C HIS A 70 -11.04 18.14 7.02
N ASP A 71 -9.80 17.91 6.60
CA ASP A 71 -9.20 18.56 5.43
C ASP A 71 -9.52 17.83 4.12
N LEU A 72 -10.21 16.68 4.16
CA LEU A 72 -10.54 15.89 2.97
C LEU A 72 -11.96 16.21 2.47
N TYR A 73 -12.12 17.32 1.74
CA TYR A 73 -13.41 17.75 1.19
C TYR A 73 -13.28 18.44 -0.18
N PRO A 74 -14.31 18.39 -1.05
CA PRO A 74 -14.32 19.08 -2.34
C PRO A 74 -14.01 20.58 -2.21
N GLY A 75 -13.12 21.08 -3.06
CA GLY A 75 -12.62 22.46 -3.06
C GLY A 75 -11.39 22.67 -2.17
N LYS A 76 -10.98 21.70 -1.35
CA LYS A 76 -9.72 21.80 -0.61
C LYS A 76 -8.54 21.84 -1.58
N LYS A 77 -7.66 22.82 -1.41
CA LYS A 77 -6.33 22.84 -2.02
C LYS A 77 -5.38 21.96 -1.22
N ILE A 78 -4.74 21.03 -1.91
CA ILE A 78 -3.71 20.12 -1.38
C ILE A 78 -2.40 20.49 -2.05
N VAL A 79 -1.33 20.51 -1.25
CA VAL A 79 0.05 20.58 -1.75
C VAL A 79 0.76 19.34 -1.25
N LEU A 80 1.17 18.46 -2.16
CA LEU A 80 1.94 17.27 -1.85
C LEU A 80 3.33 17.68 -1.35
N GLY A 81 3.77 17.07 -0.24
CA GLY A 81 5.15 17.19 0.24
C GLY A 81 5.59 18.57 0.74
N ASN A 82 4.69 19.43 1.24
CA ASN A 82 5.03 20.78 1.68
C ASN A 82 6.33 20.83 2.55
N THR A 83 7.23 21.71 2.12
CA THR A 83 8.71 21.70 2.22
C THR A 83 9.34 21.79 3.61
N GLN A 84 8.59 22.06 4.68
CA GLN A 84 9.16 22.10 6.04
C GLN A 84 9.27 20.73 6.72
N SER A 85 8.49 19.74 6.28
CA SER A 85 8.47 18.39 6.86
C SER A 85 9.53 17.50 6.23
N VAL A 86 9.60 17.39 4.89
CA VAL A 86 10.50 16.44 4.21
C VAL A 86 11.97 16.62 4.62
N ALA A 87 12.51 17.84 4.59
CA ALA A 87 13.92 18.08 4.96
C ALA A 87 14.24 17.90 6.46
N LYS A 88 13.24 17.93 7.37
CA LYS A 88 13.43 17.68 8.80
C LYS A 88 13.20 16.22 9.18
N MET A 89 12.31 15.56 8.46
CA MET A 89 11.87 14.17 8.63
C MET A 89 12.86 13.15 8.05
N VAL A 90 13.75 13.62 7.16
CA VAL A 90 14.91 12.87 6.62
C VAL A 90 16.11 12.89 7.57
N ARG A 91 16.03 13.62 8.70
CA ARG A 91 17.08 13.54 9.72
C ARG A 91 17.17 12.11 10.26
N PRO A 92 18.38 11.56 10.42
CA PRO A 92 18.53 10.23 11.01
C PRO A 92 17.96 10.26 12.42
N PHE A 93 16.83 9.55 12.61
CA PHE A 93 16.24 9.35 13.92
C PHE A 93 17.30 8.76 14.86
N THR A 94 17.45 9.37 16.03
CA THR A 94 18.49 9.02 17.01
C THR A 94 18.20 7.70 17.72
N GLU A 95 16.98 7.17 17.58
CA GLU A 95 16.50 5.94 18.20
C GLU A 95 15.73 5.12 17.17
N PRO A 96 15.99 3.81 17.02
CA PRO A 96 15.16 2.92 16.22
C PRO A 96 13.79 2.78 16.91
N ARG A 97 12.83 3.61 16.51
CA ARG A 97 11.44 3.51 16.98
C ARG A 97 10.61 2.83 15.91
N GLN A 98 9.61 2.07 16.37
CA GLN A 98 8.72 1.23 15.57
C GLN A 98 7.35 1.90 15.46
N GLY A 99 7.18 2.72 14.43
CA GLY A 99 5.89 3.26 14.02
C GLY A 99 5.48 2.73 12.65
N VAL A 100 4.17 2.58 12.43
CA VAL A 100 3.58 2.26 11.10
C VAL A 100 4.11 3.19 10.00
N THR A 101 4.44 4.44 10.37
CA THR A 101 4.91 5.48 9.48
C THR A 101 6.38 5.30 9.07
N ASP A 102 7.17 4.47 9.75
CA ASP A 102 8.60 4.31 9.42
C ASP A 102 8.81 3.56 8.10
N SER A 103 7.84 2.74 7.69
CA SER A 103 7.84 2.10 6.37
C SER A 103 7.57 3.06 5.19
N ILE A 104 7.11 4.28 5.48
CA ILE A 104 6.75 5.30 4.48
C ILE A 104 7.99 6.06 3.97
N TRP A 105 9.09 6.06 4.74
CA TRP A 105 10.27 6.88 4.46
C TRP A 105 11.33 6.08 3.68
N LEU A 106 11.21 6.17 2.35
CA LEU A 106 11.96 5.41 1.35
C LEU A 106 13.38 5.94 1.07
N GLU A 107 13.91 6.86 1.88
CA GLU A 107 15.08 7.67 1.49
C GLU A 107 16.43 7.19 2.06
N ASN A 108 16.48 6.24 2.99
CA ASN A 108 17.76 5.79 3.57
C ASN A 108 18.19 4.40 3.11
N LYS A 109 18.35 4.23 1.79
CA LYS A 109 18.91 3.01 1.15
C LYS A 109 20.26 2.56 1.74
N GLU A 110 21.08 3.50 2.23
CA GLU A 110 22.42 3.19 2.74
C GLU A 110 22.43 2.70 4.21
N ARG A 111 21.32 2.87 4.95
CA ARG A 111 21.23 2.53 6.37
C ARG A 111 20.10 1.57 6.73
N GLN A 112 19.21 1.27 5.79
CA GLN A 112 18.05 0.40 6.03
C GLN A 112 18.20 -0.92 5.27
N SER A 113 17.91 -2.00 5.96
CA SER A 113 17.92 -3.37 5.46
C SER A 113 16.50 -3.84 5.17
N LEU A 114 16.36 -4.93 4.40
CA LEU A 114 15.06 -5.58 4.21
C LEU A 114 14.44 -6.02 5.55
N ASP A 115 15.28 -6.40 6.51
CA ASP A 115 14.87 -6.85 7.84
C ASP A 115 14.19 -5.73 8.64
N ASP A 116 14.64 -4.48 8.48
CA ASP A 116 14.03 -3.33 9.16
C ASP A 116 12.57 -3.12 8.78
N PHE A 117 12.17 -3.54 7.58
CA PHE A 117 10.78 -3.46 7.11
C PHE A 117 10.02 -4.76 7.35
N CYS A 118 10.62 -5.90 6.99
CA CYS A 118 9.94 -7.18 6.89
C CYS A 118 9.96 -8.00 8.17
N ASN A 119 11.02 -7.88 8.98
CA ASN A 119 11.26 -8.73 10.15
C ASN A 119 11.21 -7.94 11.47
N SER A 120 11.14 -6.62 11.42
CA SER A 120 10.93 -5.81 12.61
C SER A 120 9.53 -6.05 13.22
N PRO A 121 9.37 -5.90 14.54
CA PRO A 121 8.07 -5.95 15.19
C PRO A 121 7.02 -5.04 14.53
N THR A 122 5.76 -5.46 14.60
CA THR A 122 4.63 -4.64 14.16
C THR A 122 4.33 -3.54 15.17
N ALA A 123 3.85 -2.41 14.67
CA ALA A 123 3.32 -1.38 15.54
C ALA A 123 2.03 -1.84 16.24
N LYS A 124 1.64 -1.09 17.27
CA LYS A 124 0.41 -1.37 18.01
C LYS A 124 -0.81 -1.29 17.08
N GLY A 125 -1.55 -2.40 16.96
CA GLY A 125 -2.73 -2.48 16.10
C GLY A 125 -2.42 -2.66 14.61
N GLU A 126 -1.16 -2.93 14.27
CA GLU A 126 -0.72 -3.24 12.91
C GLU A 126 -0.49 -4.75 12.71
N HIS A 127 -0.86 -5.24 11.54
CA HIS A 127 -0.42 -6.50 10.99
C HIS A 127 0.33 -6.22 9.69
N LYS A 128 1.57 -6.69 9.56
CA LYS A 128 2.37 -6.50 8.35
C LYS A 128 2.99 -7.80 7.85
N TYR A 129 3.30 -7.83 6.56
CA TYR A 129 3.91 -8.95 5.87
C TYR A 129 4.61 -8.43 4.61
N CYS A 130 5.78 -8.99 4.30
CA CYS A 130 6.46 -8.71 3.04
C CYS A 130 6.14 -9.76 2.00
N VAL A 131 6.00 -9.33 0.74
CA VAL A 131 5.81 -10.21 -0.42
C VAL A 131 6.77 -9.83 -1.53
N SER A 132 7.30 -10.84 -2.21
CA SER A 132 8.20 -10.67 -3.36
C SER A 132 7.63 -11.23 -4.66
N SER A 133 6.36 -11.64 -4.67
CA SER A 133 5.66 -12.16 -5.84
C SER A 133 4.19 -11.73 -5.80
N LEU A 134 3.57 -11.62 -6.98
CA LEU A 134 2.16 -11.22 -7.08
C LEU A 134 1.24 -12.31 -6.51
N GLU A 135 1.58 -13.59 -6.72
CA GLU A 135 0.84 -14.74 -6.20
C GLU A 135 0.80 -14.73 -4.67
N SER A 136 1.95 -14.53 -4.04
CA SER A 136 2.03 -14.44 -2.57
C SER A 136 1.23 -13.25 -2.04
N MET A 137 1.20 -12.14 -2.77
CA MET A 137 0.37 -10.98 -2.42
C MET A 137 -1.12 -11.33 -2.50
N ILE A 138 -1.56 -11.95 -3.59
CA ILE A 138 -2.94 -12.38 -3.84
C ILE A 138 -3.42 -13.33 -2.74
N ASP A 139 -2.65 -14.38 -2.46
CA ASP A 139 -3.00 -15.39 -1.46
C ASP A 139 -3.15 -14.76 -0.07
N HIS A 140 -2.23 -13.85 0.28
CA HIS A 140 -2.30 -13.16 1.56
C HIS A 140 -3.55 -12.29 1.68
N VAL A 141 -3.89 -11.49 0.66
CA VAL A 141 -5.05 -10.60 0.74
C VAL A 141 -6.37 -11.39 0.74
N ILE A 142 -6.45 -12.48 -0.03
CA ILE A 142 -7.62 -13.38 -0.01
C ILE A 142 -7.76 -14.01 1.38
N SER A 143 -6.65 -14.47 1.98
CA SER A 143 -6.63 -15.04 3.32
C SER A 143 -7.05 -14.01 4.38
N HIS A 144 -6.51 -12.79 4.31
CA HIS A 144 -6.84 -11.69 5.21
C HIS A 144 -8.33 -11.33 5.16
N PHE A 145 -8.86 -11.09 3.97
CA PHE A 145 -10.27 -10.70 3.79
C PHE A 145 -11.24 -11.89 3.81
N ARG A 146 -10.72 -13.12 3.79
CA ARG A 146 -11.48 -14.39 3.69
C ARG A 146 -12.41 -14.42 2.48
N THR A 147 -12.03 -13.77 1.39
CA THR A 147 -12.81 -13.68 0.15
C THR A 147 -11.93 -13.24 -1.02
N SER A 148 -12.26 -13.68 -2.23
CA SER A 148 -11.71 -13.15 -3.48
C SER A 148 -12.49 -11.95 -4.03
N LYS A 149 -13.63 -11.58 -3.41
CA LYS A 149 -14.39 -10.35 -3.73
C LYS A 149 -13.66 -9.12 -3.16
N ILE A 150 -12.48 -8.84 -3.67
CA ILE A 150 -11.61 -7.73 -3.28
C ILE A 150 -11.22 -6.96 -4.54
N LYS A 151 -10.80 -5.71 -4.36
CA LYS A 151 -10.28 -4.86 -5.43
C LYS A 151 -8.98 -4.22 -4.98
N ALA A 152 -8.03 -4.14 -5.89
CA ALA A 152 -6.83 -3.34 -5.71
C ALA A 152 -7.03 -1.94 -6.30
N ILE A 153 -6.58 -0.93 -5.57
CA ILE A 153 -6.70 0.48 -5.95
C ILE A 153 -5.33 1.11 -5.82
N SER A 154 -4.87 1.81 -6.85
CA SER A 154 -3.66 2.63 -6.82
C SER A 154 -3.99 4.09 -7.12
N SER A 155 -3.05 4.97 -6.77
CA SER A 155 -3.05 6.37 -7.20
C SER A 155 -2.51 6.53 -8.62
N THR A 156 -2.78 7.68 -9.21
CA THR A 156 -2.31 8.13 -10.53
C THR A 156 -1.92 9.61 -10.47
N PHE A 157 -1.07 9.97 -9.51
CA PHE A 157 -0.51 11.32 -9.44
C PHE A 157 0.36 11.61 -10.65
N ASP A 158 0.33 12.86 -11.13
CA ASP A 158 1.31 13.33 -12.10
C ASP A 158 2.68 13.46 -11.42
N LYS A 159 3.76 13.26 -12.18
CA LYS A 159 5.12 13.40 -11.66
C LYS A 159 5.59 14.84 -11.60
N ASN A 160 4.93 15.75 -12.33
CA ASN A 160 5.31 17.14 -12.46
C ASN A 160 4.38 18.09 -11.69
N GLU A 161 3.37 17.55 -11.00
CA GLU A 161 2.39 18.33 -10.25
C GLU A 161 2.45 17.98 -8.76
N ASP A 162 2.50 19.00 -7.92
CA ASP A 162 2.41 18.88 -6.47
C ASP A 162 1.15 19.57 -5.90
N GLN A 163 0.44 20.34 -6.72
CA GLN A 163 -0.71 21.11 -6.31
C GLN A 163 -1.98 20.53 -6.92
N TYR A 164 -2.98 20.33 -6.06
CA TYR A 164 -4.25 19.77 -6.48
C TYR A 164 -5.43 20.45 -5.77
N VAL A 165 -6.58 20.44 -6.42
CA VAL A 165 -7.88 20.73 -5.81
C VAL A 165 -8.67 19.44 -5.74
N VAL A 166 -9.26 19.16 -4.58
CA VAL A 166 -10.17 18.03 -4.41
C VAL A 166 -11.47 18.29 -5.17
N GLU A 167 -11.87 17.36 -6.03
CA GLU A 167 -13.15 17.42 -6.75
C GLU A 167 -14.20 16.51 -6.11
N GLU A 168 -13.80 15.29 -5.75
CA GLU A 168 -14.71 14.29 -5.17
C GLU A 168 -13.96 13.44 -4.15
N VAL A 169 -14.65 13.04 -3.08
CA VAL A 169 -14.14 12.12 -2.06
C VAL A 169 -15.11 10.95 -1.97
N LYS A 170 -14.62 9.73 -2.29
CA LYS A 170 -15.43 8.51 -2.26
C LYS A 170 -14.83 7.50 -1.30
N LYS A 171 -15.56 7.18 -0.23
CA LYS A 171 -15.20 6.08 0.67
C LYS A 171 -15.24 4.75 -0.09
N VAL A 172 -14.19 3.95 0.04
CA VAL A 172 -14.06 2.64 -0.64
C VAL A 172 -13.96 1.44 0.30
N GLY A 173 -13.74 1.65 1.60
CA GLY A 173 -13.81 0.60 2.62
C GLY A 173 -13.39 1.07 4.02
N ASP A 174 -13.81 0.33 5.05
CA ASP A 174 -13.40 0.49 6.47
C ASP A 174 -12.33 -0.51 6.91
N ASN A 175 -11.84 -1.30 5.95
CA ASN A 175 -10.71 -2.19 6.14
C ASN A 175 -9.90 -2.19 4.83
N ALA A 176 -8.60 -2.02 4.96
CA ALA A 176 -7.69 -1.95 3.83
C ALA A 176 -6.36 -2.60 4.20
N VAL A 177 -5.78 -3.32 3.25
CA VAL A 177 -4.39 -3.77 3.30
C VAL A 177 -3.60 -2.93 2.30
N MET A 178 -2.71 -2.08 2.79
CA MET A 178 -1.87 -1.23 1.94
C MET A 178 -0.57 -1.98 1.64
N CYS A 179 -0.18 -2.06 0.37
CA CYS A 179 1.08 -2.66 -0.07
C CYS A 179 1.97 -1.59 -0.70
N HIS A 180 3.13 -1.37 -0.11
CA HIS A 180 4.10 -0.35 -0.53
C HIS A 180 5.33 -1.01 -1.14
N ARG A 181 5.71 -0.60 -2.35
CA ARG A 181 6.98 -1.01 -2.98
C ARG A 181 8.15 -0.47 -2.16
N LEU A 182 8.94 -1.37 -1.57
CA LEU A 182 10.16 -0.96 -0.87
C LEU A 182 11.20 -0.46 -1.88
N ASN A 183 12.02 0.52 -1.52
CA ASN A 183 13.03 1.07 -2.43
C ASN A 183 14.31 0.21 -2.46
N PHE A 184 14.22 -1.09 -2.74
CA PHE A 184 15.36 -2.02 -2.90
C PHE A 184 15.44 -2.60 -4.31
N GLU A 185 16.65 -2.84 -4.83
CA GLU A 185 16.85 -3.47 -6.15
C GLU A 185 16.01 -4.74 -6.32
N LYS A 186 15.95 -5.57 -5.27
CA LYS A 186 15.00 -6.67 -5.18
C LYS A 186 13.58 -6.15 -5.03
N VAL A 187 12.67 -6.61 -5.90
CA VAL A 187 11.25 -6.29 -5.83
C VAL A 187 10.63 -6.92 -4.59
N VAL A 188 10.29 -6.09 -3.61
CA VAL A 188 9.57 -6.47 -2.39
C VAL A 188 8.55 -5.40 -2.07
N PHE A 189 7.36 -5.83 -1.69
CA PHE A 189 6.32 -4.98 -1.13
C PHE A 189 6.20 -5.25 0.36
N ASN A 190 6.19 -4.20 1.16
CA ASN A 190 5.72 -4.27 2.55
C ASN A 190 4.22 -3.99 2.53
N CYS A 191 3.45 -5.02 2.85
CA CYS A 191 2.02 -4.92 3.00
C CYS A 191 1.65 -4.85 4.48
N HIS A 192 0.75 -3.94 4.83
CA HIS A 192 0.29 -3.79 6.20
C HIS A 192 -1.17 -3.38 6.29
N GLN A 193 -1.76 -3.69 7.43
CA GLN A 193 -3.11 -3.32 7.82
C GLN A 193 -3.06 -2.76 9.22
N VAL A 194 -3.66 -1.59 9.39
CA VAL A 194 -3.82 -0.94 10.69
C VAL A 194 -5.29 -1.01 11.06
N ARG A 195 -5.58 -1.33 12.32
CA ARG A 195 -6.97 -1.33 12.83
C ARG A 195 -7.62 0.04 12.64
N GLU A 196 -8.93 0.03 12.43
CA GLU A 196 -9.74 1.25 12.29
C GLU A 196 -9.20 2.19 11.20
N THR A 197 -9.07 1.65 9.99
CA THR A 197 -8.57 2.38 8.82
C THR A 197 -9.67 2.53 7.78
N THR A 198 -9.98 3.77 7.41
CA THR A 198 -10.91 4.06 6.31
C THR A 198 -10.14 4.42 5.06
N ALA A 199 -10.43 3.77 3.94
CA ALA A 199 -9.84 4.06 2.64
C ALA A 199 -10.80 4.89 1.76
N TYR A 200 -10.23 5.85 1.03
CA TYR A 200 -10.93 6.74 0.12
C TYR A 200 -10.24 6.79 -1.25
N VAL A 201 -11.04 6.93 -2.30
CA VAL A 201 -10.59 7.38 -3.61
C VAL A 201 -11.00 8.84 -3.76
N VAL A 202 -10.04 9.66 -4.15
CA VAL A 202 -10.18 11.11 -4.26
C VAL A 202 -9.89 11.51 -5.70
N SER A 203 -10.84 12.20 -6.32
CA SER A 203 -10.65 12.82 -7.63
C SER A 203 -10.00 14.18 -7.43
N LEU A 204 -8.88 14.42 -8.11
CA LEU A 204 -8.06 15.62 -7.99
C LEU A 204 -7.90 16.31 -9.34
N ALA A 205 -7.83 17.64 -9.32
CA ALA A 205 -7.50 18.47 -10.48
C ALA A 205 -6.25 19.33 -10.19
N ALA A 206 -5.27 19.28 -11.08
CA ALA A 206 -4.08 20.13 -11.01
C ALA A 206 -4.35 21.51 -11.67
N PRO A 207 -3.47 22.52 -11.46
CA PRO A 207 -3.63 23.85 -12.05
C PRO A 207 -3.69 23.87 -13.58
N ASP A 208 -2.99 22.94 -14.24
CA ASP A 208 -2.97 22.79 -15.70
C ASP A 208 -4.25 22.13 -16.26
N GLY A 209 -5.17 21.71 -15.38
CA GLY A 209 -6.42 21.04 -15.72
C GLY A 209 -6.31 19.51 -15.81
N SER A 210 -5.11 18.94 -15.66
CA SER A 210 -4.91 17.49 -15.60
C SER A 210 -5.63 16.89 -14.39
N LYS A 211 -6.05 15.63 -14.54
CA LYS A 211 -6.80 14.90 -13.52
C LYS A 211 -5.94 13.81 -12.92
N ALA A 212 -5.99 13.70 -11.60
CA ALA A 212 -5.35 12.63 -10.85
C ALA A 212 -6.37 11.89 -9.99
N LYS A 213 -6.16 10.59 -9.81
CA LYS A 213 -6.88 9.79 -8.84
C LYS A 213 -5.93 9.52 -7.68
N ALA A 214 -6.30 9.95 -6.48
CA ALA A 214 -5.54 9.69 -5.28
C ALA A 214 -6.23 8.64 -4.41
N LEU A 215 -5.50 7.60 -4.04
CA LEU A 215 -5.85 6.72 -2.94
C LEU A 215 -5.38 7.37 -1.65
N THR A 216 -6.28 7.44 -0.67
CA THR A 216 -6.02 7.96 0.68
C THR A 216 -6.47 6.95 1.71
N VAL A 217 -5.74 6.85 2.81
CA VAL A 217 -6.22 6.14 4.00
C VAL A 217 -6.21 7.07 5.20
N CYS A 218 -7.19 6.89 6.08
CA CYS A 218 -7.31 7.58 7.35
C CYS A 218 -7.28 6.54 8.47
N HIS A 219 -6.31 6.65 9.37
CA HIS A 219 -6.18 5.82 10.55
C HIS A 219 -6.84 6.49 11.74
N HIS A 220 -7.80 5.81 12.36
CA HIS A 220 -8.49 6.31 13.54
C HIS A 220 -7.77 5.92 14.84
N ASP A 221 -7.13 4.74 14.86
CA ASP A 221 -6.20 4.35 15.93
C ASP A 221 -4.76 4.72 15.58
N THR A 222 -4.32 5.89 16.03
CA THR A 222 -2.96 6.39 15.77
C THR A 222 -1.95 6.03 16.85
N ARG A 223 -2.29 5.17 17.82
CA ARG A 223 -1.40 4.82 18.95
C ARG A 223 -0.12 4.09 18.53
N GLY A 224 -0.14 3.44 17.36
CA GLY A 224 1.01 2.78 16.75
C GLY A 224 1.84 3.66 15.82
N MET A 225 1.51 4.94 15.65
CA MET A 225 2.29 5.85 14.79
C MET A 225 3.53 6.37 15.51
N ASN A 226 4.57 6.71 14.73
CA ASN A 226 5.79 7.28 15.28
C ASN A 226 5.49 8.68 15.87
N PRO A 227 5.75 8.92 17.17
CA PRO A 227 5.43 10.18 17.82
C PRO A 227 6.20 11.37 17.28
N GLU A 228 7.46 11.19 16.89
CA GLU A 228 8.31 12.26 16.36
C GLU A 228 7.78 12.69 15.00
N LEU A 229 7.51 11.73 14.12
CA LEU A 229 6.94 12.00 12.81
C LEU A 229 5.60 12.73 12.90
N LEU A 230 4.71 12.26 13.79
CA LEU A 230 3.39 12.83 13.95
C LEU A 230 3.45 14.26 14.51
N TYR A 231 4.36 14.50 15.45
CA TYR A 231 4.56 15.83 16.01
C TYR A 231 5.22 16.79 15.00
N GLU A 232 6.18 16.31 14.21
CA GLU A 232 6.82 17.10 13.18
C GLU A 232 5.84 17.55 12.10
N ALA A 233 5.01 16.61 11.59
CA ALA A 233 4.08 16.86 10.51
C ALA A 233 2.80 17.61 10.96
N LEU A 234 2.17 17.18 12.06
CA LEU A 234 0.83 17.62 12.44
C LEU A 234 0.73 18.25 13.84
N LYS A 235 1.84 18.28 14.60
CA LYS A 235 1.89 18.82 15.97
C LYS A 235 0.93 18.12 16.94
N VAL A 236 0.73 16.81 16.75
CA VAL A 236 -0.15 15.97 17.59
C VAL A 236 0.59 14.73 18.08
N SER A 237 0.07 14.13 19.15
CA SER A 237 0.63 12.90 19.74
C SER A 237 -0.15 11.65 19.31
N PRO A 238 0.50 10.47 19.22
CA PRO A 238 -0.17 9.21 18.92
C PRO A 238 -1.38 8.95 19.83
N GLY A 239 -2.49 8.51 19.24
CA GLY A 239 -3.72 8.15 19.95
C GLY A 239 -4.62 9.33 20.33
N THR A 240 -4.29 10.56 19.93
CA THR A 240 -5.11 11.74 20.26
C THR A 240 -6.13 12.10 19.18
N VAL A 241 -5.78 11.88 17.91
CA VAL A 241 -6.59 12.26 16.75
C VAL A 241 -6.41 11.25 15.62
N SER A 242 -7.38 11.19 14.71
CA SER A 242 -7.27 10.45 13.45
C SER A 242 -6.36 11.20 12.46
N VAL A 243 -5.59 10.45 11.68
CA VAL A 243 -4.60 10.98 10.73
C VAL A 243 -4.76 10.29 9.40
N CYS A 244 -4.78 11.08 8.33
CA CYS A 244 -4.85 10.60 6.96
C CYS A 244 -3.52 10.81 6.23
N HIS A 245 -3.30 10.01 5.20
CA HIS A 245 -2.20 10.22 4.27
C HIS A 245 -2.53 9.71 2.87
N PHE A 246 -1.89 10.32 1.87
CA PHE A 246 -1.95 9.84 0.49
C PHE A 246 -1.08 8.60 0.31
N ILE A 247 -1.50 7.74 -0.61
CA ILE A 247 -0.76 6.56 -1.05
C ILE A 247 -0.13 6.90 -2.40
N GLY A 248 1.20 6.85 -2.52
CA GLY A 248 1.88 7.21 -3.77
C GLY A 248 1.73 6.17 -4.89
N ASN A 249 2.23 6.50 -6.08
CA ASN A 249 2.02 5.71 -7.30
C ASN A 249 2.63 4.29 -7.30
N LYS A 250 3.54 3.99 -6.37
CA LYS A 250 4.20 2.67 -6.19
C LYS A 250 3.63 1.90 -5.00
N ALA A 251 2.43 2.27 -4.58
CA ALA A 251 1.68 1.59 -3.56
C ALA A 251 0.21 1.45 -3.99
N ALA A 252 -0.47 0.48 -3.39
CA ALA A 252 -1.87 0.24 -3.63
C ALA A 252 -2.55 -0.32 -2.38
N ALA A 253 -3.85 -0.07 -2.25
CA ALA A 253 -4.68 -0.67 -1.22
C ALA A 253 -5.56 -1.77 -1.81
N TRP A 254 -5.63 -2.87 -1.08
CA TRP A 254 -6.62 -3.91 -1.26
C TRP A 254 -7.79 -3.62 -0.32
N VAL A 255 -9.00 -3.56 -0.87
CA VAL A 255 -10.23 -3.37 -0.09
C VAL A 255 -11.28 -4.38 -0.52
N PRO A 256 -12.20 -4.78 0.37
CA PRO A 256 -13.32 -5.60 -0.03
C PRO A 256 -14.19 -4.92 -1.08
N ASN A 257 -14.65 -5.71 -2.06
CA ASN A 257 -15.53 -5.26 -3.13
C ASN A 257 -16.96 -5.73 -2.85
N TYR A 258 -17.60 -5.15 -1.83
CA TYR A 258 -18.97 -5.49 -1.42
C TYR A 258 -20.06 -4.67 -2.11
N SER A 259 -19.73 -3.93 -3.16
CA SER A 259 -20.69 -3.12 -3.91
C SER A 259 -21.64 -3.99 -4.75
N VAL A 260 -22.52 -4.75 -4.07
CA VAL A 260 -23.85 -5.20 -4.55
C VAL A 260 -24.87 -5.39 -3.40
N ASP A 261 -24.51 -5.74 -2.15
CA ASP A 261 -25.49 -6.35 -1.21
C ASP A 261 -25.91 -5.53 0.03
N ARG A 262 -25.63 -4.23 0.12
CA ARG A 262 -26.25 -3.39 1.17
C ARG A 262 -26.81 -2.11 0.58
N PRO A 263 -28.09 -2.07 0.16
CA PRO A 263 -28.78 -0.80 0.10
C PRO A 263 -28.68 -0.15 1.48
N CYS A 264 -28.19 1.09 1.52
CA CYS A 264 -28.26 1.91 2.71
C CYS A 264 -29.73 1.97 3.13
N VAL A 265 -30.07 1.33 4.24
CA VAL A 265 -31.32 1.63 4.95
C VAL A 265 -31.04 2.91 5.74
N ILE A 266 -31.71 3.98 5.33
CA ILE A 266 -31.80 5.25 6.06
C ILE A 266 -32.55 5.00 7.37
#